data_AF-A0A3C0UU53-F1
#
_entry.id   AF-A0A3C0UU53-F1
#
_cell.length_a   1.000
_cell.length_b   1.000
_cell.length_c   1.000
_cell.angle_alpha   90.00
_cell.angle_beta   90.00
_cell.angle_gamma   90.00
#
_symmetry.space_group_name_H-M   'P 1'
#
loop_
_entity.id
_entity.type
_entity.pdbx_description
1 polymer ?
#
loop_
_entity_poly.entity_id
_entity_poly.type
_entity_poly.pdbx_seq_one_letter_code
_entity_poly.pdbx_strand_id
1 'polypeptide(L)'
;ESLFLMQKEHPRLKKASKDELLKLLTSGVPSFSVTFSNNRQVFVESDVDAQFYTKIYNKLKSKIPNEISLYFIASGITHGNTGNCDQVREIVNMLVSKGATSVFGIIDWDLKNNGSQHVKVLGYEKRYSIENYIFDPLILVVYLLREKIVKDRSFFELKEDENFFDIKNFDFKKIQNIVDIFLKKIEGFVDIDNKNAMSIYYHNGISLNIPLWYLRYNGHDLEEKIKEAYPELRKFKKNELKMDIVNRVFDDLPDFISTDLVDIFQSLQSTSGT
;
A
#
# COMPACT_ATOMS: atom_id res chain seq x y z
N GLU A 1 9.97 18.18 -21.55
CA GLU A 1 9.77 19.25 -22.56
C GLU A 1 9.47 20.57 -21.85
N SER A 2 9.96 21.71 -22.34
CA SER A 2 9.67 23.03 -21.76
C SER A 2 8.81 23.83 -22.74
N LEU A 3 7.64 24.29 -22.29
CA LEU A 3 6.73 25.10 -23.09
C LEU A 3 6.88 26.58 -22.74
N PHE A 4 6.80 27.43 -23.76
CA PHE A 4 7.00 28.87 -23.65
C PHE A 4 5.84 29.63 -24.28
N LEU A 5 5.44 30.71 -23.61
CA LEU A 5 4.35 31.60 -24.01
C LEU A 5 4.93 32.95 -24.46
N MET A 6 4.42 33.50 -25.56
CA MET A 6 4.72 34.86 -26.02
C MET A 6 3.41 35.61 -26.22
N GLN A 7 3.25 36.75 -25.54
CA GLN A 7 2.03 37.58 -25.62
C GLN A 7 2.31 38.85 -26.42
N LYS A 8 1.30 39.31 -27.16
CA LYS A 8 1.43 40.47 -28.06
C LYS A 8 1.69 41.78 -27.32
N GLU A 9 1.20 41.89 -26.09
CA GLU A 9 1.35 43.07 -25.23
C GLU A 9 2.73 43.13 -24.55
N HIS A 10 3.38 41.98 -24.36
CA HIS A 10 4.70 41.84 -23.76
C HIS A 10 5.53 40.80 -24.52
N PRO A 11 6.36 41.23 -25.50
CA PRO A 11 7.09 40.33 -26.40
C PRO A 11 8.31 39.71 -25.70
N ARG A 12 8.08 38.96 -24.63
CA ARG A 12 9.10 38.19 -23.92
C ARG A 12 8.61 36.76 -23.75
N LEU A 13 9.48 35.80 -24.03
CA LEU A 13 9.22 34.38 -23.83
C LEU A 13 9.19 34.08 -22.34
N LYS A 14 8.03 33.67 -21.84
CA LYS A 14 7.86 33.22 -20.46
C LYS A 14 7.69 31.71 -20.45
N LYS A 15 8.42 31.01 -19.58
CA LYS A 15 8.17 29.59 -19.34
C LYS A 15 6.80 29.45 -18.69
N ALA A 16 5.93 28.65 -19.30
CA ALA A 16 4.55 28.50 -18.88
C ALA A 16 4.22 27.03 -18.65
N SER A 17 3.33 26.75 -17.70
CA SER A 17 2.78 25.40 -17.54
C SER A 17 1.79 25.09 -18.67
N LYS A 18 1.52 23.80 -18.90
CA LYS A 18 0.48 23.38 -19.87
C LYS A 18 -0.87 24.04 -19.55
N ASP A 19 -1.21 24.19 -18.27
CA ASP A 19 -2.47 24.79 -17.81
C ASP A 19 -2.58 26.28 -18.17
N GLU A 20 -1.49 27.06 -18.01
CA GLU A 20 -1.48 28.47 -18.38
C GLU A 20 -1.64 28.66 -19.89
N LEU A 21 -1.00 27.79 -20.69
CA LEU A 21 -1.10 27.79 -22.14
C LEU A 21 -2.51 27.45 -22.61
N LEU A 22 -3.11 26.41 -22.04
CA LEU A 22 -4.48 26.00 -22.37
C LEU A 22 -5.48 27.11 -22.07
N LYS A 23 -5.40 27.73 -20.89
CA LYS A 23 -6.30 28.83 -20.50
C LYS A 23 -6.22 30.01 -21.46
N LEU A 24 -5.04 30.32 -21.99
CA LEU A 24 -4.87 31.38 -22.97
C LEU A 24 -5.39 30.97 -24.36
N LEU A 25 -5.11 29.74 -24.79
CA LEU A 25 -5.56 29.19 -26.08
C LEU A 25 -7.08 28.98 -26.14
N THR A 26 -7.72 28.73 -25.00
CA THR A 26 -9.17 28.59 -24.90
C THR A 26 -9.88 29.90 -24.55
N SER A 27 -9.17 31.03 -24.51
CA SER A 27 -9.79 32.34 -24.26
C SER A 27 -10.73 32.69 -25.42
N GLY A 28 -12.02 32.86 -25.12
CA GLY A 28 -13.06 33.18 -26.11
C GLY A 28 -13.99 32.03 -26.51
N VAL A 29 -13.80 30.81 -25.99
CA VAL A 29 -14.74 29.69 -26.18
C VAL A 29 -15.53 29.46 -24.87
N PRO A 30 -16.88 29.47 -24.89
CA PRO A 30 -17.67 29.18 -23.69
C PRO A 30 -17.44 27.73 -23.23
N SER A 31 -16.89 27.59 -22.03
CA SER A 31 -16.85 26.38 -21.18
C SER A 31 -16.54 25.05 -21.88
N PHE A 32 -15.27 24.85 -22.27
CA PHE A 32 -14.70 23.51 -22.24
C PHE A 32 -14.47 23.14 -20.76
N SER A 33 -15.42 22.40 -20.17
CA SER A 33 -15.21 21.71 -18.91
C SER A 33 -14.35 20.48 -19.19
N VAL A 34 -13.05 20.67 -19.41
CA VAL A 34 -12.14 19.56 -19.22
C VAL A 34 -11.95 19.46 -17.72
N THR A 35 -12.74 18.60 -17.08
CA THR A 35 -12.51 18.22 -15.69
C THR A 35 -11.26 17.36 -15.67
N PHE A 36 -10.08 18.00 -15.80
CA PHE A 36 -8.83 17.42 -15.32
C PHE A 36 -8.90 17.48 -13.79
N SER A 37 -9.81 16.67 -13.21
CA SER A 37 -9.64 16.31 -11.82
C SER A 37 -8.35 15.49 -11.79
N ASN A 38 -7.23 16.14 -11.47
CA ASN A 38 -5.96 15.49 -11.14
C ASN A 38 -6.07 14.70 -9.81
N ASN A 39 -7.27 14.23 -9.49
CA ASN A 39 -7.68 13.54 -8.30
C ASN A 39 -8.47 12.32 -8.75
N ARG A 40 -8.09 11.14 -8.25
CA ARG A 40 -8.84 9.90 -8.44
C ARG A 40 -9.45 9.46 -7.13
N GLN A 41 -10.72 9.10 -7.16
CA GLN A 41 -11.43 8.51 -6.02
C GLN A 41 -11.26 7.01 -6.08
N VAL A 42 -10.69 6.44 -5.02
CA VAL A 42 -10.34 5.02 -4.94
C VAL A 42 -11.16 4.39 -3.83
N PHE A 43 -12.14 3.57 -4.20
CA PHE A 43 -12.98 2.84 -3.25
C PHE A 43 -12.24 1.62 -2.71
N VAL A 44 -12.31 1.40 -1.40
CA VAL A 44 -11.65 0.29 -0.70
C VAL A 44 -12.60 -0.35 0.30
N GLU A 45 -12.29 -1.58 0.71
CA GLU A 45 -13.19 -2.46 1.44
C GLU A 45 -13.59 -1.95 2.84
N SER A 46 -12.68 -1.28 3.55
CA SER A 46 -12.94 -0.79 4.91
C SER A 46 -12.29 0.55 5.25
N ASP A 47 -12.73 1.14 6.36
CA ASP A 47 -12.14 2.36 6.91
C ASP A 47 -10.67 2.19 7.31
N VAL A 48 -10.28 0.98 7.73
CA VAL A 48 -8.89 0.65 8.08
C VAL A 48 -8.03 0.67 6.83
N ASP A 49 -8.55 0.13 5.72
CA ASP A 49 -7.82 0.09 4.44
C ASP A 49 -7.66 1.50 3.89
N ALA A 50 -8.72 2.31 3.94
CA ALA A 50 -8.67 3.71 3.50
C ALA A 50 -7.61 4.49 4.27
N GLN A 51 -7.52 4.29 5.59
CA GLN A 51 -6.49 4.91 6.43
C GLN A 51 -5.08 4.39 6.11
N PHE A 52 -4.93 3.07 5.92
CA PHE A 52 -3.66 2.46 5.55
C PHE A 52 -3.15 3.04 4.22
N TYR A 53 -3.93 2.92 3.15
CA TYR A 53 -3.53 3.40 1.83
C TYR A 53 -3.24 4.90 1.84
N THR A 54 -4.06 5.70 2.51
CA THR A 54 -3.82 7.14 2.64
C THR A 54 -2.46 7.43 3.28
N LYS A 55 -2.11 6.70 4.35
CA LYS A 55 -0.82 6.88 5.04
C LYS A 55 0.34 6.47 4.16
N ILE A 56 0.30 5.26 3.60
CA ILE A 56 1.36 4.75 2.73
C ILE A 56 1.54 5.65 1.50
N TYR A 57 0.44 6.04 0.85
CA TYR A 57 0.47 6.94 -0.29
C TYR A 57 1.11 8.29 0.05
N ASN A 58 0.74 8.91 1.18
CA ASN A 58 1.34 10.18 1.60
C ASN A 58 2.86 10.09 1.82
N LYS A 59 3.37 8.94 2.28
CA LYS A 59 4.81 8.70 2.43
C LYS A 59 5.51 8.49 1.09
N LEU A 60 4.85 7.81 0.16
CA LEU A 60 5.38 7.53 -1.17
C LEU A 60 5.22 8.70 -2.13
N LYS A 61 4.37 9.69 -1.85
CA LYS A 61 4.06 10.82 -2.74
C LYS A 61 5.28 11.62 -3.16
N SER A 62 6.28 11.78 -2.27
CA SER A 62 7.54 12.45 -2.62
C SER A 62 8.43 11.64 -3.56
N LYS A 63 8.25 10.30 -3.59
CA LYS A 63 9.06 9.34 -4.34
C LYS A 63 8.39 8.86 -5.63
N ILE A 64 7.06 8.99 -5.73
CA ILE A 64 6.27 8.72 -6.92
C ILE A 64 5.82 10.08 -7.48
N PRO A 65 6.67 10.76 -8.29
CA PRO A 65 6.28 12.04 -8.88
C PRO A 65 5.16 11.78 -9.89
N ASN A 66 3.92 12.05 -9.47
CA ASN A 66 2.77 11.98 -10.34
C ASN A 66 1.88 13.19 -10.12
N GLU A 67 1.33 13.73 -11.22
CA GLU A 67 0.42 14.87 -11.19
C GLU A 67 -0.96 14.46 -10.65
N ILE A 68 -1.28 13.16 -10.67
CA ILE A 68 -2.56 12.61 -10.21
C ILE A 68 -2.50 12.22 -8.73
N SER A 69 -3.30 12.89 -7.89
CA SER A 69 -3.51 12.56 -6.49
C SER A 69 -4.56 11.45 -6.32
N LEU A 70 -4.34 10.56 -5.35
CA LEU A 70 -5.27 9.49 -4.99
C LEU A 70 -5.98 9.83 -3.68
N TYR A 71 -7.29 9.60 -3.63
CA TYR A 71 -8.13 9.76 -2.44
C TYR A 71 -8.85 8.45 -2.15
N PHE A 72 -8.55 7.84 -1.01
CA PHE A 72 -9.11 6.54 -0.62
C PHE A 72 -10.40 6.74 0.19
N ILE A 73 -11.46 6.04 -0.20
CA ILE A 73 -12.80 6.14 0.39
C ILE A 73 -13.27 4.72 0.72
N ALA A 74 -13.68 4.49 1.96
CA ALA A 74 -14.29 3.21 2.31
C ALA A 74 -15.64 3.04 1.59
N SER A 75 -15.86 1.89 0.97
CA SER A 75 -17.18 1.48 0.51
C SER A 75 -18.04 1.18 1.74
N GLY A 76 -18.76 2.20 2.23
CA GLY A 76 -19.53 2.10 3.46
C GLY A 76 -20.57 0.97 3.46
N ILE A 77 -20.86 0.45 4.65
CA ILE A 77 -21.80 -0.64 4.92
C ILE A 77 -23.20 -0.22 4.42
N THR A 78 -23.57 -0.67 3.23
CA THR A 78 -24.97 -0.69 2.81
C THR A 78 -25.58 -2.00 3.30
N HIS A 79 -26.76 -1.93 3.90
CA HIS A 79 -27.47 -3.05 4.53
C HIS A 79 -27.54 -4.29 3.61
N GLY A 80 -26.65 -5.25 3.82
CA GLY A 80 -26.59 -6.49 3.03
C GLY A 80 -25.26 -7.19 3.23
N ASN A 81 -25.29 -8.35 3.88
CA ASN A 81 -24.14 -9.08 4.40
C ASN A 81 -23.35 -9.85 3.32
N THR A 82 -23.11 -9.24 2.16
CA THR A 82 -22.45 -9.87 1.01
C THR A 82 -21.25 -9.04 0.56
N GLY A 83 -20.06 -9.44 1.04
CA GLY A 83 -18.74 -9.23 0.44
C GLY A 83 -18.28 -7.78 0.25
N ASN A 84 -17.34 -7.32 1.10
CA ASN A 84 -16.69 -6.01 0.96
C ASN A 84 -16.14 -5.74 -0.45
N CYS A 85 -15.55 -6.75 -1.12
CA CYS A 85 -15.03 -6.60 -2.48
C CYS A 85 -16.12 -6.44 -3.56
N ASP A 86 -17.30 -7.05 -3.38
CA ASP A 86 -18.42 -6.91 -4.32
C ASP A 86 -19.04 -5.52 -4.23
N GLN A 87 -19.09 -4.92 -3.02
CA GLN A 87 -19.53 -3.55 -2.82
C GLN A 87 -18.62 -2.54 -3.53
N VAL A 88 -17.29 -2.73 -3.43
CA VAL A 88 -16.32 -1.90 -4.17
C VAL A 88 -16.58 -2.01 -5.68
N ARG A 89 -16.77 -3.23 -6.20
CA ARG A 89 -17.09 -3.44 -7.62
C ARG A 89 -18.40 -2.76 -8.03
N GLU A 90 -19.46 -2.91 -7.24
CA GLU A 90 -20.77 -2.34 -7.53
C GLU A 90 -20.72 -0.81 -7.59
N ILE A 91 -20.12 -0.16 -6.59
CA ILE A 91 -20.00 1.30 -6.53
C ILE A 91 -19.16 1.82 -7.71
N VAL A 92 -18.02 1.19 -7.99
CA VAL A 92 -17.15 1.60 -9.10
C VAL A 92 -17.87 1.44 -10.43
N ASN A 93 -18.50 0.29 -10.67
CA ASN A 93 -19.21 0.03 -11.92
C ASN A 93 -20.39 1.01 -12.12
N MET A 94 -21.14 1.31 -11.05
CA MET A 94 -22.26 2.25 -11.10
C MET A 94 -21.82 3.69 -11.40
N LEU A 95 -20.69 4.13 -10.86
CA LEU A 95 -20.14 5.46 -11.14
C LEU A 95 -19.54 5.54 -12.55
N VAL A 96 -18.81 4.51 -12.97
CA VAL A 96 -18.23 4.42 -14.32
C VAL A 96 -19.33 4.35 -15.37
N SER A 97 -20.41 3.59 -15.16
CA SER A 97 -21.56 3.55 -16.08
C SER A 97 -22.28 4.89 -16.22
N LYS A 98 -22.13 5.77 -15.23
CA LYS A 98 -22.64 7.16 -15.24
C LYS A 98 -21.63 8.16 -15.82
N GLY A 99 -20.49 7.70 -16.33
CA GLY A 99 -19.48 8.52 -17.00
C GLY A 99 -18.33 8.99 -16.11
N ALA A 100 -18.20 8.50 -14.87
CA ALA A 100 -17.09 8.87 -14.00
C ALA A 100 -15.79 8.13 -14.38
N THR A 101 -14.87 8.82 -15.05
CA THR A 101 -13.60 8.24 -15.53
C THR A 101 -12.48 8.24 -14.47
N SER A 102 -12.60 9.06 -13.42
CA SER A 102 -11.62 9.20 -12.34
C SER A 102 -11.94 8.35 -11.09
N VAL A 103 -12.85 7.38 -11.22
CA VAL A 103 -13.25 6.47 -10.14
C VAL A 103 -12.59 5.11 -10.32
N PHE A 104 -12.02 4.59 -9.25
CA PHE A 104 -11.33 3.32 -9.18
C PHE A 104 -11.69 2.58 -7.90
N GLY A 105 -11.36 1.28 -7.84
CA GLY A 105 -11.42 0.48 -6.63
C GLY A 105 -10.15 -0.34 -6.42
N ILE A 106 -9.84 -0.64 -5.16
CA ILE A 106 -8.86 -1.68 -4.80
C ILE A 106 -9.59 -2.75 -4.00
N ILE A 107 -9.33 -4.00 -4.35
CA ILE A 107 -9.81 -5.17 -3.63
C ILE A 107 -8.65 -6.11 -3.30
N ASP A 108 -8.83 -6.94 -2.28
CA ASP A 108 -7.87 -7.99 -1.93
C ASP A 108 -7.88 -9.15 -2.94
N TRP A 109 -6.80 -9.91 -2.99
CA TRP A 109 -6.71 -11.04 -3.92
C TRP A 109 -7.60 -12.21 -3.46
N ASP A 110 -7.66 -12.51 -2.16
CA ASP A 110 -8.41 -13.65 -1.59
C ASP A 110 -8.20 -14.98 -2.35
N LEU A 111 -7.05 -15.12 -3.03
CA LEU A 111 -6.69 -16.22 -3.93
C LEU A 111 -7.59 -16.41 -5.18
N LYS A 112 -8.64 -15.59 -5.36
CA LYS A 112 -9.67 -15.79 -6.40
C LYS A 112 -10.04 -14.54 -7.17
N ASN A 113 -9.82 -13.35 -6.61
CA ASN A 113 -10.27 -12.11 -7.19
C ASN A 113 -9.40 -11.73 -8.39
N ASN A 114 -10.06 -11.25 -9.44
CA ASN A 114 -9.43 -10.70 -10.63
C ASN A 114 -9.78 -9.22 -10.76
N GLY A 115 -8.86 -8.47 -11.37
CA GLY A 115 -9.01 -7.04 -11.61
C GLY A 115 -9.75 -6.73 -12.91
N SER A 116 -10.07 -5.45 -13.07
CA SER A 116 -10.59 -4.83 -14.29
C SER A 116 -9.82 -3.54 -14.59
N GLN A 117 -10.30 -2.76 -15.57
CA GLN A 117 -9.73 -1.46 -15.87
C GLN A 117 -9.84 -0.49 -14.68
N HIS A 118 -11.00 -0.48 -14.01
CA HIS A 118 -11.31 0.45 -12.90
C HIS A 118 -11.18 -0.20 -11.52
N VAL A 119 -11.18 -1.52 -11.40
CA VAL A 119 -10.98 -2.22 -10.11
C VAL A 119 -9.63 -2.95 -10.16
N LYS A 120 -8.71 -2.62 -9.26
CA LYS A 120 -7.39 -3.24 -9.18
C LYS A 120 -7.33 -4.22 -8.01
N VAL A 121 -6.57 -5.30 -8.19
CA VAL A 121 -6.35 -6.30 -7.12
C VAL A 121 -5.00 -6.03 -6.49
N LEU A 122 -4.98 -5.81 -5.17
CA LEU A 122 -3.73 -5.69 -4.44
C LEU A 122 -3.03 -7.06 -4.39
N GLY A 123 -1.76 -7.10 -4.78
CA GLY A 123 -0.93 -8.29 -4.57
C GLY A 123 -1.35 -9.54 -5.35
N TYR A 124 -1.95 -9.39 -6.53
CA TYR A 124 -2.39 -10.50 -7.38
C TYR A 124 -1.33 -11.60 -7.52
N GLU A 125 -1.69 -12.84 -7.18
CA GLU A 125 -0.82 -14.02 -7.11
C GLU A 125 0.35 -13.97 -6.10
N LYS A 126 0.50 -12.86 -5.37
CA LYS A 126 1.60 -12.64 -4.41
C LYS A 126 1.13 -12.75 -2.97
N ARG A 127 0.17 -11.93 -2.54
CA ARG A 127 -0.28 -11.83 -1.14
C ARG A 127 -1.80 -11.87 -1.01
N TYR A 128 -2.29 -12.49 0.06
CA TYR A 128 -3.71 -12.77 0.26
C TYR A 128 -4.56 -11.49 0.36
N SER A 129 -4.22 -10.59 1.29
CA SER A 129 -4.93 -9.33 1.53
C SER A 129 -4.00 -8.22 2.00
N ILE A 130 -4.57 -7.02 2.18
CA ILE A 130 -3.92 -5.88 2.82
C ILE A 130 -3.28 -6.21 4.17
N GLU A 131 -3.87 -7.09 4.98
CA GLU A 131 -3.28 -7.53 6.25
C GLU A 131 -1.90 -8.14 6.05
N ASN A 132 -1.66 -8.90 4.99
CA ASN A 132 -0.35 -9.51 4.73
C ASN A 132 0.72 -8.45 4.36
N TYR A 133 0.33 -7.21 4.05
CA TYR A 133 1.24 -6.08 3.89
C TYR A 133 1.48 -5.34 5.21
N ILE A 134 0.46 -5.22 6.05
CA ILE A 134 0.58 -4.63 7.40
C ILE A 134 1.41 -5.55 8.30
N PHE A 135 1.16 -6.85 8.22
CA PHE A 135 1.85 -7.93 8.93
C PHE A 135 3.01 -8.50 8.13
N ASP A 136 3.66 -7.67 7.30
CA ASP A 136 4.89 -8.07 6.64
C ASP A 136 5.95 -8.48 7.71
N PRO A 137 6.66 -9.61 7.54
CA PRO A 137 7.57 -10.13 8.56
C PRO A 137 8.62 -9.12 9.01
N LEU A 138 9.17 -8.34 8.09
CA LEU A 138 10.17 -7.33 8.42
C LEU A 138 9.55 -6.19 9.23
N ILE A 139 8.37 -5.72 8.82
CA ILE A 139 7.62 -4.67 9.53
C ILE A 139 7.27 -5.11 10.96
N LEU A 140 6.86 -6.37 11.14
CA LEU A 140 6.56 -6.93 12.45
C LEU A 140 7.80 -7.09 13.32
N VAL A 141 8.92 -7.55 12.78
CA VAL A 141 10.19 -7.60 13.51
C VAL A 141 10.55 -6.21 14.03
N VAL A 142 10.50 -5.19 13.17
CA VAL A 142 10.79 -3.80 13.57
C VAL A 142 9.85 -3.37 14.69
N TYR A 143 8.56 -3.64 14.54
CA TYR A 143 7.56 -3.31 15.56
C TYR A 143 7.86 -3.97 16.91
N LEU A 144 8.14 -5.28 16.91
CA LEU A 144 8.44 -6.06 18.11
C LEU A 144 9.68 -5.54 18.85
N LEU A 145 10.72 -5.14 18.11
CA LEU A 145 11.94 -4.55 18.65
C LEU A 145 11.69 -3.14 19.21
N ARG A 146 10.97 -2.30 18.46
CA ARG A 146 10.62 -0.92 18.83
C ARG A 146 9.82 -0.87 20.12
N GLU A 147 8.80 -1.72 20.23
CA GLU A 147 7.91 -1.80 21.39
C GLU A 147 8.48 -2.64 22.54
N LYS A 148 9.72 -3.14 22.39
CA LYS A 148 10.41 -3.99 23.37
C LYS A 148 9.58 -5.21 23.81
N ILE A 149 8.78 -5.75 22.88
CA ILE A 149 8.02 -6.98 23.08
C ILE A 149 8.99 -8.15 23.16
N VAL A 150 9.95 -8.19 22.24
CA VAL A 150 11.11 -9.08 22.36
C VAL A 150 12.16 -8.36 23.22
N LYS A 151 12.24 -8.77 24.49
CA LYS A 151 13.16 -8.17 25.47
C LYS A 151 14.61 -8.60 25.24
N ASP A 152 14.80 -9.86 24.89
CA ASP A 152 16.12 -10.43 24.60
C ASP A 152 16.43 -10.27 23.11
N ARG A 153 17.28 -9.31 22.78
CA ARG A 153 17.68 -9.03 21.39
C ARG A 153 18.51 -10.16 20.76
N SER A 154 19.14 -10.99 21.59
CA SER A 154 19.88 -12.16 21.10
C SER A 154 18.96 -13.17 20.43
N PHE A 155 17.65 -13.12 20.71
CA PHE A 155 16.64 -13.89 19.98
C PHE A 155 16.72 -13.67 18.46
N PHE A 156 16.96 -12.43 18.02
CA PHE A 156 17.13 -12.07 16.61
C PHE A 156 18.61 -12.00 16.20
N GLU A 157 19.51 -12.55 17.01
CA GLU A 157 20.96 -12.52 16.78
C GLU A 157 21.52 -11.10 16.58
N LEU A 158 20.88 -10.12 17.23
CA LEU A 158 21.35 -8.74 17.25
C LEU A 158 22.41 -8.55 18.34
N LYS A 159 23.41 -7.72 18.06
CA LYS A 159 24.39 -7.28 19.06
C LYS A 159 23.74 -6.31 20.06
N GLU A 160 24.37 -6.11 21.21
CA GLU A 160 23.82 -5.24 22.27
C GLU A 160 23.63 -3.78 21.83
N ASP A 161 24.50 -3.28 20.96
CA ASP A 161 24.46 -1.93 20.40
C ASP A 161 23.47 -1.78 19.23
N GLU A 162 23.03 -2.90 18.64
CA GLU A 162 22.12 -2.92 17.51
C GLU A 162 20.65 -2.83 17.95
N ASN A 163 19.91 -1.95 17.29
CA ASN A 163 18.50 -1.68 17.55
C ASN A 163 17.69 -1.60 16.24
N PHE A 164 16.38 -1.32 16.36
CA PHE A 164 15.47 -1.33 15.22
C PHE A 164 15.81 -0.27 14.15
N PHE A 165 16.45 0.85 14.51
CA PHE A 165 16.89 1.85 13.53
C PHE A 165 18.08 1.37 12.69
N ASP A 166 18.86 0.40 13.18
CA ASP A 166 20.04 -0.12 12.49
C ASP A 166 19.69 -1.10 11.38
N ILE A 167 18.44 -1.60 11.34
CA ILE A 167 17.95 -2.52 10.32
C ILE A 167 18.15 -1.97 8.91
N LYS A 168 18.03 -0.65 8.72
CA LYS A 168 18.28 0.02 7.43
C LYS A 168 19.73 -0.08 6.94
N ASN A 169 20.67 -0.34 7.84
CA ASN A 169 22.10 -0.43 7.56
C ASN A 169 22.59 -1.89 7.46
N PHE A 170 21.73 -2.87 7.77
CA PHE A 170 22.11 -4.28 7.70
C PHE A 170 22.18 -4.77 6.27
N ASP A 171 23.04 -5.77 6.05
CA ASP A 171 23.08 -6.46 4.77
C ASP A 171 21.87 -7.38 4.59
N PHE A 172 21.62 -7.76 3.34
CA PHE A 172 20.50 -8.64 2.99
C PHE A 172 20.49 -9.94 3.80
N LYS A 173 21.66 -10.56 4.00
CA LYS A 173 21.77 -11.85 4.71
C LYS A 173 21.29 -11.74 6.14
N LYS A 174 21.69 -10.66 6.83
CA LYS A 174 21.27 -10.42 8.20
C LYS A 174 19.78 -10.11 8.31
N ILE A 175 19.23 -9.29 7.40
CA ILE A 175 17.79 -8.99 7.39
C ILE A 175 16.98 -10.27 7.13
N GLN A 176 17.40 -11.09 6.16
CA GLN A 176 16.76 -12.38 5.89
C GLN A 176 16.80 -13.30 7.12
N ASN A 177 17.95 -13.42 7.80
CA ASN A 177 18.07 -14.26 8.99
C ASN A 177 17.12 -13.83 10.11
N ILE A 178 17.03 -12.52 10.38
CA ILE A 178 16.11 -11.98 11.39
C ILE A 178 14.66 -12.34 11.05
N VAL A 179 14.28 -12.20 9.77
CA VAL A 179 12.95 -12.54 9.28
C VAL A 179 12.69 -14.05 9.34
N ASP A 180 13.67 -14.88 9.03
CA ASP A 180 13.57 -16.35 9.11
C ASP A 180 13.35 -16.82 10.55
N ILE A 181 14.03 -16.20 11.52
CA ILE A 181 13.82 -16.46 12.96
C ILE A 181 12.38 -16.13 13.36
N PHE A 182 11.87 -14.97 12.93
CA PHE A 182 10.47 -14.58 13.17
C PHE A 182 9.50 -15.60 12.55
N LEU A 183 9.68 -15.93 11.28
CA LEU A 183 8.83 -16.87 10.54
C LEU A 183 8.84 -18.26 11.18
N LYS A 184 10.01 -18.76 11.60
CA LYS A 184 10.16 -20.04 12.28
C LYS A 184 9.40 -20.09 13.60
N LYS A 185 9.30 -18.96 14.31
CA LYS A 185 8.47 -18.88 15.52
C LYS A 185 6.98 -18.95 15.19
N ILE A 186 6.53 -18.26 14.14
CA ILE A 186 5.12 -18.33 13.69
C ILE A 186 4.77 -19.73 13.16
N GLU A 187 5.69 -20.39 12.45
CA GLU A 187 5.55 -21.75 11.92
C GLU A 187 5.11 -22.75 13.01
N GLY A 188 5.51 -22.56 14.27
CA GLY A 188 5.07 -23.40 15.38
C GLY A 188 3.58 -23.32 15.75
N PHE A 189 2.82 -22.39 15.14
CA PHE A 189 1.41 -22.13 15.44
C PHE A 189 0.48 -22.33 14.23
N VAL A 190 1.03 -22.77 13.10
CA VAL A 190 0.29 -22.97 11.85
C VAL A 190 0.54 -24.37 11.29
N ASP A 191 -0.47 -24.94 10.65
CA ASP A 191 -0.30 -26.15 9.87
C ASP A 191 0.23 -25.78 8.48
N ILE A 192 1.42 -26.26 8.14
CA ILE A 192 2.13 -25.89 6.91
C ILE A 192 2.14 -27.06 5.94
N ASP A 193 1.43 -26.90 4.83
CA ASP A 193 1.42 -27.89 3.75
C ASP A 193 2.44 -27.58 2.65
N ASN A 194 2.96 -26.35 2.57
CA ASN A 194 3.87 -25.92 1.51
C ASN A 194 4.91 -24.90 2.01
N LYS A 195 6.20 -25.23 1.84
CA LYS A 195 7.34 -24.39 2.25
C LYS A 195 8.00 -23.63 1.09
N ASN A 196 7.45 -23.71 -0.12
CA ASN A 196 7.93 -22.90 -1.24
C ASN A 196 7.93 -21.43 -0.83
N ALA A 197 8.94 -20.70 -1.28
CA ALA A 197 9.09 -19.28 -0.98
C ALA A 197 8.97 -18.46 -2.26
N MET A 198 8.62 -17.19 -2.08
CA MET A 198 8.61 -16.18 -3.13
C MET A 198 9.46 -15.00 -2.68
N SER A 199 10.22 -14.43 -3.61
CA SER A 199 10.94 -13.18 -3.37
C SER A 199 9.96 -12.00 -3.41
N ILE A 200 9.88 -11.26 -2.31
CA ILE A 200 9.20 -9.96 -2.23
C ILE A 200 10.22 -8.84 -2.33
N TYR A 201 9.80 -7.66 -2.81
CA TYR A 201 10.71 -6.54 -3.05
C TYR A 201 10.22 -5.30 -2.31
N TYR A 202 11.16 -4.59 -1.70
CA TYR A 202 10.94 -3.36 -0.96
C TYR A 202 11.45 -2.16 -1.77
N HIS A 203 10.93 -0.98 -1.44
CA HIS A 203 11.22 0.24 -2.17
C HIS A 203 12.72 0.62 -2.19
N ASN A 204 13.49 0.23 -1.17
CA ASN A 204 14.94 0.44 -1.12
C ASN A 204 15.77 -0.55 -1.95
N GLY A 205 15.14 -1.45 -2.70
CA GLY A 205 15.81 -2.44 -3.53
C GLY A 205 16.21 -3.72 -2.79
N ILE A 206 15.97 -3.81 -1.48
CA ILE A 206 16.08 -5.08 -0.77
C ILE A 206 14.97 -6.01 -1.26
N SER A 207 15.31 -7.28 -1.41
CA SER A 207 14.33 -8.36 -1.58
C SER A 207 14.45 -9.31 -0.40
N LEU A 208 13.40 -10.05 -0.07
CA LEU A 208 13.41 -11.12 0.93
C LEU A 208 12.65 -12.33 0.40
N ASN A 209 13.10 -13.53 0.73
CA ASN A 209 12.39 -14.76 0.41
C ASN A 209 11.45 -15.10 1.55
N ILE A 210 10.13 -15.02 1.30
CA ILE A 210 9.10 -15.31 2.29
C ILE A 210 8.32 -16.55 1.86
N PRO A 211 8.05 -17.50 2.76
CA PRO A 211 7.24 -18.66 2.45
C PRO A 211 5.84 -18.30 1.95
N LEU A 212 5.37 -19.02 0.95
CA LEU A 212 4.04 -18.87 0.37
C LEU A 212 2.94 -19.09 1.42
N TRP A 213 3.15 -20.01 2.37
CA TRP A 213 2.18 -20.25 3.45
C TRP A 213 1.92 -18.97 4.25
N TYR A 214 2.93 -18.12 4.46
CA TYR A 214 2.78 -16.86 5.19
C TYR A 214 2.13 -15.78 4.33
N LEU A 215 2.62 -15.62 3.09
CA LEU A 215 2.12 -14.59 2.16
C LEU A 215 0.66 -14.80 1.78
N ARG A 216 0.24 -16.06 1.70
CA ARG A 216 -1.10 -16.48 1.25
C ARG A 216 -2.00 -16.92 2.41
N TYR A 217 -1.57 -16.75 3.67
CA TYR A 217 -2.38 -17.02 4.84
C TYR A 217 -3.52 -16.00 4.94
N ASN A 218 -4.71 -16.42 5.38
CA ASN A 218 -5.81 -15.49 5.64
C ASN A 218 -5.37 -14.41 6.65
N GLY A 219 -5.58 -13.14 6.31
CA GLY A 219 -5.08 -12.01 7.10
C GLY A 219 -5.58 -11.95 8.55
N HIS A 220 -6.84 -12.30 8.79
CA HIS A 220 -7.42 -12.32 10.14
C HIS A 220 -6.86 -13.47 10.97
N ASP A 221 -6.79 -14.66 10.39
CA ASP A 221 -6.23 -15.82 11.08
C ASP A 221 -4.74 -15.62 11.35
N LEU A 222 -4.01 -15.00 10.41
CA LEU A 222 -2.59 -14.67 10.57
C LEU A 222 -2.36 -13.75 11.79
N GLU A 223 -3.22 -12.74 11.98
CA GLU A 223 -3.15 -11.85 13.14
C GLU A 223 -3.26 -12.64 14.45
N GLU A 224 -4.19 -13.59 14.52
CA GLU A 224 -4.36 -14.44 15.71
C GLU A 224 -3.14 -15.34 15.94
N LYS A 225 -2.55 -15.91 14.89
CA LYS A 225 -1.31 -16.70 15.00
C LYS A 225 -0.12 -15.87 15.46
N ILE A 226 -0.01 -14.63 15.01
CA ILE A 226 0.99 -13.69 15.51
C ILE A 226 0.78 -13.39 17.01
N LYS A 227 -0.48 -13.22 17.46
CA LYS A 227 -0.81 -13.03 18.89
C LYS A 227 -0.63 -14.30 19.73
N GLU A 228 -0.72 -15.49 19.14
CA GLU A 228 -0.36 -16.75 19.80
C GLU A 228 1.16 -16.82 20.02
N ALA A 229 1.94 -16.48 19.01
CA ALA A 229 3.41 -16.47 19.08
C ALA A 229 3.98 -15.36 19.98
N TYR A 230 3.31 -14.20 20.05
CA TYR A 230 3.70 -13.04 20.85
C TYR A 230 2.52 -12.57 21.71
N PRO A 231 2.26 -13.22 22.86
CA PRO A 231 1.09 -12.97 23.69
C PRO A 231 0.92 -11.52 24.17
N GLU A 232 2.00 -10.74 24.25
CA GLU A 232 1.98 -9.32 24.58
C GLU A 232 1.15 -8.49 23.59
N LEU A 233 0.96 -8.97 22.36
CA LEU A 233 0.12 -8.34 21.34
C LEU A 233 -1.39 -8.52 21.61
N ARG A 234 -1.79 -9.44 22.50
CA ARG A 234 -3.20 -9.64 22.87
C ARG A 234 -3.81 -8.45 23.61
N LYS A 235 -2.99 -7.47 24.02
CA LYS A 235 -3.47 -6.20 24.58
C LYS A 235 -4.27 -5.37 23.57
N PHE A 236 -4.05 -5.58 22.28
CA PHE A 236 -4.73 -4.85 21.21
C PHE A 236 -6.08 -5.47 20.89
N LYS A 237 -7.11 -4.62 20.80
CA LYS A 237 -8.44 -5.02 20.32
C LYS A 237 -8.46 -5.10 18.79
N LYS A 238 -9.61 -5.47 18.23
CA LYS A 238 -9.82 -5.58 16.78
C LYS A 238 -9.37 -4.30 16.06
N ASN A 239 -8.57 -4.46 15.00
CA ASN A 239 -7.99 -3.40 14.17
C ASN A 239 -7.00 -2.44 14.86
N GLU A 240 -6.89 -2.44 16.20
CA GLU A 240 -5.97 -1.55 16.91
C GLU A 240 -4.51 -1.91 16.61
N LEU A 241 -4.16 -3.20 16.56
CA LEU A 241 -2.80 -3.63 16.24
C LEU A 241 -2.38 -3.16 14.85
N LYS A 242 -3.25 -3.35 13.85
CA LYS A 242 -3.01 -2.92 12.46
C LYS A 242 -2.68 -1.43 12.42
N MET A 243 -3.53 -0.61 13.01
CA MET A 243 -3.35 0.84 13.04
C MET A 243 -2.12 1.26 13.84
N ASP A 244 -1.82 0.58 14.95
CA ASP A 244 -0.64 0.88 15.76
C ASP A 244 0.65 0.60 14.99
N ILE A 245 0.74 -0.52 14.26
CA ILE A 245 1.87 -0.83 13.37
C ILE A 245 2.01 0.25 12.29
N VAL A 246 0.90 0.60 11.63
CA VAL A 246 0.88 1.62 10.57
C VAL A 246 1.39 2.96 11.06
N ASN A 247 1.00 3.36 12.28
CA ASN A 247 1.37 4.64 12.88
C ASN A 247 2.81 4.67 13.40
N ARG A 248 3.38 3.51 13.73
CA ARG A 248 4.65 3.43 14.46
C ARG A 248 5.81 3.02 13.58
N VAL A 249 5.61 2.10 12.65
CA VAL A 249 6.71 1.51 11.87
C VAL A 249 6.90 2.21 10.53
N PHE A 250 5.80 2.44 9.80
CA PHE A 250 5.87 3.01 8.46
C PHE A 250 6.32 4.49 8.47
N ASP A 251 6.21 5.17 9.60
CA ASP A 251 6.79 6.49 9.82
C ASP A 251 8.32 6.42 9.98
N ASP A 252 8.82 5.41 10.70
CA ASP A 252 10.25 5.26 11.00
C ASP A 252 11.02 4.65 9.81
N LEU A 253 10.37 3.80 9.02
CA LEU A 253 10.98 2.96 7.97
C LEU A 253 10.20 2.98 6.63
N PRO A 254 9.98 4.15 6.00
CA PRO A 254 9.23 4.24 4.73
C PRO A 254 9.95 3.57 3.54
N ASP A 255 11.25 3.29 3.66
CA ASP A 255 12.07 2.60 2.66
C ASP A 255 11.77 1.10 2.55
N PHE A 256 11.15 0.53 3.59
CA PHE A 256 10.73 -0.87 3.66
C PHE A 256 9.25 -1.07 3.31
N ILE A 257 8.64 -0.13 2.60
CA ILE A 257 7.32 -0.32 1.99
C ILE A 257 7.45 -1.28 0.80
N SER A 258 6.53 -2.24 0.69
CA SER A 258 6.50 -3.18 -0.44
C SER A 258 6.31 -2.45 -1.78
N THR A 259 7.05 -2.91 -2.78
CA THR A 259 6.90 -2.44 -4.18
C THR A 259 5.51 -2.69 -4.75
N ASP A 260 4.79 -3.72 -4.30
CA ASP A 260 3.42 -3.97 -4.77
C ASP A 260 2.47 -2.78 -4.48
N LEU A 261 2.70 -2.06 -3.38
CA LEU A 261 1.93 -0.85 -3.04
C LEU A 261 2.32 0.34 -3.92
N VAL A 262 3.58 0.40 -4.36
CA VAL A 262 4.02 1.40 -5.35
C VAL A 262 3.35 1.11 -6.69
N ASP A 263 3.39 -0.15 -7.12
CA ASP A 263 2.83 -0.62 -8.39
C ASP A 263 1.32 -0.37 -8.46
N ILE A 264 0.58 -0.66 -7.39
CA ILE A 264 -0.88 -0.43 -7.36
C ILE A 264 -1.18 1.07 -7.48
N PHE A 265 -0.47 1.94 -6.76
CA PHE A 265 -0.67 3.39 -6.84
C PHE A 265 -0.32 3.94 -8.22
N GLN A 266 0.79 3.51 -8.81
CA GLN A 266 1.17 3.90 -10.17
C GLN A 266 0.15 3.42 -11.20
N SER A 267 -0.36 2.19 -11.06
CA SER A 267 -1.42 1.66 -11.93
C SER A 267 -2.69 2.51 -11.83
N LEU A 268 -3.05 2.96 -10.63
CA LEU A 268 -4.19 3.83 -10.38
C LEU A 268 -3.97 5.24 -10.87
N GLN A 269 -2.74 5.71 -11.03
CA GLN A 269 -2.43 7.02 -11.59
C GLN A 269 -2.15 6.97 -13.10
N SER A 270 -1.99 5.79 -13.68
CA SER A 270 -1.76 5.66 -15.12
C SER A 270 -2.98 6.18 -15.89
N THR A 271 -2.74 7.05 -16.86
CA THR A 271 -3.78 7.55 -17.76
C THR A 271 -4.13 6.42 -18.72
N SER A 272 -5.33 5.85 -18.59
CA SER A 272 -5.86 4.93 -19.60
C SER A 272 -6.06 5.74 -20.89
N GLY A 273 -5.10 5.68 -21.80
CA GLY A 273 -5.11 6.53 -23.00
C GLY A 273 -3.95 6.27 -23.95
N THR A 274 -4.05 5.18 -24.71
CA THR A 274 -3.87 5.18 -26.17
C THR A 274 -4.93 4.30 -26.78
#